data_AF-A0A2D9YEE0-F1
#
_entry.id   AF-A0A2D9YEE0-F1
#
_cell.length_a   1.000
_cell.length_b   1.000
_cell.length_c   1.000
_cell.angle_alpha   90.00
_cell.angle_beta   90.00
_cell.angle_gamma   90.00
#
_symmetry.space_group_name_H-M   'P 1'
#
loop_
_entity.id
_entity.type
_entity.pdbx_description
1 polymer ?
#
loop_
_entity_poly.entity_id
_entity_poly.type
_entity_poly.pdbx_seq_one_letter_code
_entity_poly.pdbx_strand_id
1 'polypeptide(L)'
;GFEILTAPWIHRNGLDATIKTIKGRAGEKPLYISFDVDGLDPAFAPGTGTPVPGGLASWQAFELIRCLGDMNLIGMDIVEVSPPYDNSEITALAAATVAHDWLCLLAIKNGAQKTEIGKV
;
A
#
# COMPACT_ATOMS: atom_id res chain seq x y z
N GLY A 1 -7.84 -6.98 20.27
CA GLY A 1 -6.56 -6.27 20.07
C GLY A 1 -6.35 -5.95 18.61
N PHE A 2 -5.12 -5.56 18.26
CA PHE A 2 -4.67 -5.40 16.88
C PHE A 2 -4.60 -6.76 16.16
N GLU A 3 -4.86 -6.73 14.86
CA GLU A 3 -4.68 -7.87 13.98
C GLU A 3 -3.43 -7.61 13.14
N ILE A 4 -2.52 -8.58 13.10
CA ILE A 4 -1.19 -8.38 12.53
C ILE A 4 -1.00 -9.40 11.41
N LEU A 5 -0.86 -8.90 10.18
CA LEU A 5 -0.50 -9.70 9.01
C LEU A 5 0.98 -9.43 8.71
N THR A 6 1.85 -10.35 9.14
CA THR A 6 3.30 -10.18 8.98
C THR A 6 3.71 -10.40 7.53
N ALA A 7 4.84 -9.82 7.09
CA ALA A 7 5.36 -10.05 5.75
C ALA A 7 5.50 -11.55 5.41
N PRO A 8 6.05 -12.44 6.28
CA PRO A 8 6.07 -13.87 6.01
C PRO A 8 4.69 -14.52 5.86
N TRP A 9 3.66 -13.99 6.51
CA TRP A 9 2.29 -14.48 6.33
C TRP A 9 1.73 -14.04 4.97
N ILE A 10 1.92 -12.77 4.61
CA ILE A 10 1.49 -12.21 3.32
C ILE A 10 2.18 -12.95 2.17
N HIS A 11 3.48 -13.20 2.28
CA HIS A 11 4.26 -13.96 1.29
C HIS A 11 3.73 -15.38 1.07
N ARG A 12 3.26 -16.06 2.13
CA ARG A 12 2.75 -17.44 2.06
C ARG A 12 1.30 -17.54 1.62
N ASN A 13 0.47 -16.57 1.99
CA ASN A 13 -0.98 -16.64 1.78
C ASN A 13 -1.45 -15.78 0.60
N GLY A 14 -0.60 -14.89 0.10
CA GLY A 14 -0.88 -14.04 -1.04
C GLY A 14 -1.76 -12.84 -0.73
N LEU A 15 -1.97 -12.01 -1.76
CA LEU A 15 -2.69 -10.74 -1.63
C LEU A 15 -4.19 -10.95 -1.45
N ASP A 16 -4.80 -11.93 -2.11
CA ASP A 16 -6.23 -12.21 -1.99
C ASP A 16 -6.65 -12.49 -0.54
N ALA A 17 -5.88 -13.34 0.15
CA ALA A 17 -6.11 -13.63 1.56
C ALA A 17 -5.88 -12.39 2.44
N THR A 18 -4.85 -11.60 2.13
CA THR A 18 -4.53 -10.36 2.85
C THR A 18 -5.65 -9.34 2.72
N ILE A 19 -6.12 -9.06 1.50
CA ILE A 19 -7.20 -8.12 1.19
C ILE A 19 -8.49 -8.58 1.86
N LYS A 20 -8.83 -9.88 1.76
CA LYS A 20 -10.01 -10.44 2.42
C LYS A 20 -9.99 -10.18 3.92
N THR A 21 -8.84 -10.40 4.57
CA THR A 21 -8.69 -10.16 6.01
C THR A 21 -8.82 -8.68 6.35
N ILE A 22 -8.16 -7.78 5.61
CA ILE A 22 -8.25 -6.32 5.81
C ILE A 22 -9.71 -5.85 5.67
N LYS A 23 -10.38 -6.23 4.58
CA LYS A 23 -11.78 -5.85 4.31
C LYS A 23 -12.74 -6.41 5.37
N GLY A 24 -12.58 -7.67 5.75
CA GLY A 24 -13.39 -8.29 6.79
C GLY A 24 -13.24 -7.62 8.16
N ARG A 25 -12.01 -7.18 8.49
CA ARG A 25 -11.71 -6.49 9.74
C ARG A 25 -12.27 -5.06 9.79
N ALA A 26 -12.09 -4.31 8.70
CA ALA A 26 -12.54 -2.93 8.61
C ALA A 26 -14.06 -2.83 8.43
N GLY A 27 -14.67 -3.70 7.61
CA GLY A 27 -16.09 -3.63 7.26
C GLY A 27 -16.45 -2.28 6.63
N GLU A 28 -17.57 -1.70 7.04
CA GLU A 28 -18.06 -0.40 6.55
C GLU A 28 -17.52 0.81 7.35
N LYS A 29 -16.66 0.57 8.33
CA LYS A 29 -16.13 1.62 9.21
C LYS A 29 -15.23 2.58 8.43
N PRO A 30 -15.14 3.86 8.86
CA PRO A 30 -14.15 4.79 8.33
C PRO A 30 -12.73 4.18 8.39
N LEU A 31 -12.05 4.17 7.24
CA LEU A 31 -10.73 3.58 7.07
C LEU A 31 -9.71 4.69 6.80
N TYR A 32 -8.77 4.83 7.73
CA TYR A 32 -7.56 5.61 7.56
C TYR A 32 -6.39 4.66 7.26
N ILE A 33 -5.55 5.02 6.30
CA ILE A 33 -4.36 4.24 5.92
C ILE A 33 -3.12 5.02 6.33
N SER A 34 -2.22 4.41 7.09
CA SER A 34 -0.88 4.94 7.27
C SER A 34 0.09 4.01 6.55
N PHE A 35 0.83 4.54 5.60
CA PHE A 35 1.77 3.78 4.78
C PHE A 35 3.20 4.17 5.14
N ASP A 36 3.87 3.32 5.90
CA ASP A 36 5.31 3.41 6.12
C ASP A 36 6.06 2.73 4.99
N VAL A 37 6.97 3.46 4.33
CA VAL A 37 7.76 2.89 3.23
C VAL A 37 8.73 1.81 3.71
N ASP A 38 9.08 1.78 5.00
CA ASP A 38 9.94 0.74 5.56
C ASP A 38 9.26 -0.63 5.71
N GLY A 39 7.93 -0.69 5.50
CA GLY A 39 7.20 -1.95 5.33
C GLY A 39 7.54 -2.67 4.01
N LEU A 40 8.12 -1.96 3.04
CA LEU A 40 8.71 -2.56 1.84
C LEU A 40 10.09 -3.11 2.16
N ASP A 41 10.47 -4.19 1.47
CA ASP A 41 11.83 -4.70 1.56
C ASP A 41 12.84 -3.62 1.10
N PRO A 42 14.03 -3.50 1.72
CA PRO A 42 15.04 -2.53 1.33
C PRO A 42 15.49 -2.62 -0.13
N ALA A 43 15.25 -3.75 -0.82
CA ALA A 43 15.43 -3.86 -2.26
C ALA A 43 14.51 -2.92 -3.07
N PHE A 44 13.38 -2.50 -2.51
CA PHE A 44 12.39 -1.61 -3.13
C PHE A 44 12.29 -0.24 -2.44
N ALA A 45 12.66 -0.15 -1.16
CA ALA A 45 12.66 1.09 -0.38
C ALA A 45 13.95 1.26 0.44
N PRO A 46 15.13 1.43 -0.19
CA PRO A 46 16.38 1.64 0.53
C PRO A 46 16.41 2.98 1.30
N GLY A 47 15.66 3.97 0.85
CA GLY A 47 15.62 5.33 1.37
C GLY A 47 14.70 5.50 2.57
N THR A 48 14.99 4.83 3.68
CA THR A 48 14.29 4.98 4.96
C THR A 48 15.28 4.96 6.12
N GLY A 49 14.89 5.50 7.28
CA GLY A 49 15.74 5.53 8.48
C GLY A 49 15.94 4.15 9.13
N THR A 50 15.01 3.21 8.93
CA THR A 50 14.95 1.91 9.64
C THR A 50 14.71 0.73 8.69
N PRO A 51 15.61 0.45 7.72
CA PRO A 51 15.40 -0.63 6.76
C PRO A 51 15.37 -2.02 7.44
N VAL A 52 14.33 -2.81 7.17
CA VAL A 52 14.16 -4.17 7.70
C VAL A 52 14.06 -5.21 6.56
N PRO A 53 15.01 -6.14 6.41
CA PRO A 53 14.97 -7.18 5.37
C PRO A 53 13.78 -8.15 5.50
N GLY A 54 13.28 -8.64 4.37
CA GLY A 54 12.17 -9.59 4.27
C GLY A 54 10.78 -8.92 4.17
N GLY A 55 10.74 -7.63 3.87
CA GLY A 55 9.53 -6.82 3.73
C GLY A 55 8.71 -7.17 2.47
N LEU A 56 7.75 -6.31 2.14
CA LEU A 56 6.93 -6.47 0.94
C LEU A 56 7.66 -5.99 -0.32
N ALA A 57 7.35 -6.63 -1.44
CA ALA A 57 7.71 -6.05 -2.74
C ALA A 57 6.80 -4.87 -3.08
N SER A 58 7.31 -3.89 -3.82
CA SER A 58 6.53 -2.68 -4.18
C SER A 58 5.19 -3.01 -4.86
N TRP A 59 5.17 -4.00 -5.76
CA TRP A 59 3.96 -4.43 -6.45
C TRP A 59 2.91 -5.04 -5.50
N GLN A 60 3.33 -5.67 -4.40
CA GLN A 60 2.39 -6.18 -3.38
C GLN A 60 1.70 -5.00 -2.69
N ALA A 61 2.46 -3.98 -2.30
CA ALA A 61 1.92 -2.79 -1.66
C ALA A 61 0.97 -2.01 -2.56
N PHE A 62 1.33 -1.80 -3.83
CA PHE A 62 0.47 -1.08 -4.78
C PHE A 62 -0.87 -1.80 -4.97
N GLU A 63 -0.85 -3.12 -5.13
CA GLU A 63 -2.07 -3.90 -5.27
C GLU A 63 -2.94 -3.84 -4.01
N LEU A 64 -2.33 -3.93 -2.81
CA LEU A 64 -3.06 -3.75 -1.56
C LEU A 64 -3.80 -2.41 -1.51
N ILE A 65 -3.17 -1.31 -1.93
CA ILE A 65 -3.82 0.00 -1.98
C ILE A 65 -4.96 0.00 -3.00
N ARG A 66 -4.68 -0.42 -4.25
CA ARG A 66 -5.66 -0.42 -5.36
C ARG A 66 -6.92 -1.22 -5.04
N CYS A 67 -6.81 -2.31 -4.28
CA CYS A 67 -7.94 -3.15 -3.92
C CYS A 67 -8.85 -2.58 -2.82
N LEU A 68 -8.50 -1.45 -2.19
CA LEU A 68 -9.29 -0.82 -1.12
C LEU A 68 -10.28 0.24 -1.62
N GLY A 69 -10.44 0.43 -2.93
CA GLY A 69 -11.28 1.48 -3.51
C GLY A 69 -12.76 1.45 -3.11
N ASP A 70 -13.29 0.28 -2.76
CA ASP A 70 -14.66 0.04 -2.31
C ASP A 70 -14.87 0.30 -0.80
N MET A 71 -13.79 0.57 -0.05
CA MET A 71 -13.84 0.80 1.39
C MET A 71 -14.23 2.25 1.73
N ASN A 72 -14.62 2.53 2.98
CA ASN A 72 -14.91 3.88 3.47
C ASN A 72 -13.63 4.68 3.78
N LEU A 73 -12.82 4.95 2.75
CA LEU A 73 -11.58 5.72 2.82
C LEU A 73 -11.81 7.16 3.30
N ILE A 74 -11.16 7.54 4.42
CA ILE A 74 -11.28 8.89 5.01
C ILE A 74 -9.97 9.70 5.03
N GLY A 75 -8.83 9.05 4.80
CA GLY A 75 -7.53 9.72 4.77
C GLY A 75 -6.38 8.73 4.61
N MET A 76 -5.24 9.25 4.17
CA MET A 76 -4.00 8.49 4.09
C MET A 76 -2.79 9.39 4.35
N ASP A 77 -1.78 8.85 5.01
CA ASP A 77 -0.42 9.41 5.03
C ASP A 77 0.59 8.41 4.44
N ILE A 78 1.72 8.95 3.98
CA ILE A 78 2.89 8.19 3.53
C ILE A 78 4.08 8.77 4.27
N VAL A 79 4.80 7.92 4.99
CA VAL A 79 5.82 8.34 5.96
C VAL A 79 7.16 7.65 5.71
N GLU A 80 8.19 8.14 6.40
CA GLU A 80 9.55 7.57 6.46
C GLU A 80 10.36 7.52 5.15
N VAL A 81 9.93 8.23 4.11
CA VAL A 81 10.82 8.50 2.97
C VAL A 81 11.99 9.35 3.44
N SER A 82 13.20 8.83 3.27
CA SER A 82 14.46 9.48 3.63
C SER A 82 15.36 9.63 2.39
N PRO A 83 15.27 10.77 1.67
CA PRO A 83 16.04 11.01 0.44
C PRO A 83 17.56 10.80 0.57
N PRO A 84 18.23 11.13 1.70
CA PRO A 84 19.66 10.88 1.84
C PRO A 84 20.08 9.41 1.74
N TYR A 85 19.18 8.47 2.03
CA TYR A 85 19.42 7.03 1.96
C TYR A 85 18.84 6.41 0.67
N ASP A 86 18.12 7.18 -0.13
CA ASP A 86 17.47 6.67 -1.32
C ASP A 86 18.49 6.41 -2.44
N ASN A 87 18.27 5.34 -3.20
CA ASN A 87 19.11 5.02 -4.35
C ASN A 87 18.30 5.24 -5.62
N SER A 88 18.77 6.13 -6.49
CA SER A 88 18.08 6.43 -7.76
C SER A 88 16.60 6.79 -7.59
N GLU A 89 16.27 7.42 -6.45
CA GLU A 89 14.92 7.88 -6.07
C GLU A 89 13.85 6.78 -6.02
N ILE A 90 14.24 5.50 -5.97
CA ILE A 90 13.26 4.40 -6.08
C ILE A 90 12.28 4.36 -4.90
N THR A 91 12.71 4.79 -3.72
CA THR A 91 11.83 4.87 -2.53
C THR A 91 10.84 6.01 -2.68
N ALA A 92 11.32 7.19 -3.09
CA ALA A 92 10.47 8.33 -3.38
C ALA A 92 9.46 8.05 -4.50
N LEU A 93 9.87 7.33 -5.55
CA LEU A 93 8.98 6.91 -6.64
C LEU A 93 7.96 5.86 -6.19
N ALA A 94 8.33 4.93 -5.31
CA ALA A 94 7.39 3.98 -4.72
C ALA A 94 6.33 4.69 -3.87
N ALA A 95 6.75 5.63 -3.01
CA ALA A 95 5.86 6.49 -2.24
C ALA A 95 4.94 7.34 -3.12
N ALA A 96 5.48 7.97 -4.17
CA ALA A 96 4.71 8.74 -5.13
C ALA A 96 3.67 7.87 -5.86
N THR A 97 4.02 6.62 -6.16
CA THR A 97 3.09 5.66 -6.78
C THR A 97 1.94 5.29 -5.84
N VAL A 98 2.22 5.05 -4.55
CA VAL A 98 1.17 4.85 -3.53
C VAL A 98 0.26 6.08 -3.42
N ALA A 99 0.82 7.28 -3.39
CA ALA A 99 0.03 8.52 -3.39
C ALA A 99 -0.83 8.64 -4.66
N HIS A 100 -0.27 8.32 -5.82
CA HIS A 100 -0.99 8.34 -7.08
C HIS A 100 -2.16 7.36 -7.09
N ASP A 101 -1.94 6.11 -6.70
CA ASP A 101 -2.98 5.08 -6.62
C ASP A 101 -4.11 5.52 -5.68
N TRP A 102 -3.77 6.07 -4.50
CA TRP A 102 -4.75 6.65 -3.58
C TRP A 102 -5.57 7.79 -4.20
N LEU A 103 -4.93 8.72 -4.89
CA LEU A 103 -5.63 9.82 -5.58
C LEU A 103 -6.56 9.28 -6.68
N CYS A 104 -6.16 8.23 -7.40
CA CYS A 104 -7.03 7.55 -8.37
C CYS A 104 -8.27 6.95 -7.69
N LEU A 105 -8.12 6.32 -6.52
CA LEU A 105 -9.27 5.79 -5.76
C LEU A 105 -10.22 6.91 -5.31
N LEU A 106 -9.67 8.03 -4.84
CA LEU A 106 -10.47 9.20 -4.48
C LEU A 106 -11.19 9.78 -5.70
N ALA A 107 -10.53 9.87 -6.85
CA ALA A 107 -11.14 10.36 -8.09
C ALA A 107 -12.34 9.48 -8.50
N ILE A 108 -12.19 8.15 -8.46
CA ILE A 108 -13.27 7.20 -8.75
C ILE A 108 -14.45 7.39 -7.78
N LYS A 109 -14.16 7.53 -6.48
CA LYS A 109 -15.20 7.82 -5.47
C LYS A 109 -15.93 9.14 -5.73
N ASN A 110 -15.26 10.11 -6.33
CA ASN A 110 -15.83 11.40 -6.72
C ASN A 110 -16.46 11.38 -8.12
N GLY A 111 -16.71 10.20 -8.69
CA GLY A 111 -17.47 10.04 -9.94
C GLY A 111 -16.61 9.96 -11.21
N ALA A 112 -15.28 9.88 -11.12
CA ALA A 112 -14.45 9.59 -12.27
C ALA A 112 -14.77 8.21 -12.84
N GLN A 113 -14.93 8.11 -14.16
CA GLN A 113 -15.21 6.84 -14.83
C GLN A 113 -13.92 6.06 -15.05
N LYS A 114 -13.86 4.84 -14.53
CA LYS A 114 -12.80 3.89 -14.83
C LYS A 114 -13.18 3.10 -16.09
N THR A 115 -12.29 3.09 -17.08
CA THR A 115 -12.39 2.13 -18.20
C THR A 115 -11.39 1.02 -17.94
N GLU A 116 -11.85 -0.16 -17.53
CA GLU A 116 -11.00 -1.33 -17.38
C GLU A 116 -10.76 -1.98 -18.74
N ILE A 117 -9.50 -1.98 -19.20
CA ILE A 117 -9.08 -2.75 -20.37
C ILE A 117 -8.14 -3.85 -19.87
N GLY A 118 -8.54 -5.11 -20.06
CA GLY A 118 -7.74 -6.29 -19.72
C GLY A 118 -7.55 -6.50 -18.21
N LYS A 119 -8.47 -7.24 -17.58
CA LYS A 119 -8.12 -7.99 -16.38
C LYS A 119 -7.12 -9.08 -16.81
N VAL A 120 -5.89 -9.02 -16.32
CA VAL A 120 -5.04 -10.21 -16.28
C VAL A 120 -5.33 -10.91 -14.97
#